data_AF-A0A0F9IUW7-F1
#
_entry.id   AF-A0A0F9IUW7-F1
#
_cell.length_a   1.000
_cell.length_b   1.000
_cell.length_c   1.000
_cell.angle_alpha   90.00
_cell.angle_beta   90.00
_cell.angle_gamma   90.00
#
_symmetry.space_group_name_H-M   'P 1'
#
loop_
_entity.id
_entity.type
_entity.pdbx_description
1 polymer ?
#
loop_
_entity_poly.entity_id
_entity_poly.type
_entity_poly.pdbx_seq_one_letter_code
_entity_poly.pdbx_strand_id
1 'polypeptide(L)'
;MICSLNEIEALSRKAGRGAGLSWGLAEEAGKAVRWLCQHGFPGPRLLAELLGMNDAKPYADLAPERVNGVWVARSGMLCPIIAGALLCDRATDLKAGTVLRLGEVAVPLLLVPFASEASRLAGVTVALDWDGASLGLDGGAPGITGDPEALCRLSAPAATVARSDRAVSGAVSGAVRTEAGRHVTPETLAKLEAMLREILNGQVTITKQTAETYAKRAGKAYKRPELLKLAEMSDGEGSLAEKVAKVLKMVRDEGTTVVFPVVLKETKDDLSDVQKRLAQKKADKLTQTVQDGVEQNLKDLIAALQKEMRRRKKKKQQGGGGGGGGGGGGRKPPLVPPEAELRMLRTRQQQIYKRTLVLDAQGRSGESPKAELQRQHGVAAERQGALRDMTSKLKAKMQRGRP
;
A
#
# COMPACT_ATOMS: atom_id res chain seq x y z
N MET A 1 -0.92 -7.61 1.60
CA MET A 1 -2.33 -7.19 1.43
C MET A 1 -2.35 -5.67 1.44
N ILE A 2 -3.09 -4.99 0.56
CA ILE A 2 -3.28 -3.53 0.66
C ILE A 2 -4.62 -3.34 1.37
N CYS A 3 -4.60 -2.74 2.56
CA CYS A 3 -5.79 -2.46 3.35
C CYS A 3 -6.08 -0.95 3.33
N SER A 4 -7.35 -0.58 3.22
CA SER A 4 -7.79 0.79 3.44
C SER A 4 -7.66 1.19 4.92
N LEU A 5 -7.61 2.49 5.22
CA LEU A 5 -7.57 2.98 6.61
C LEU A 5 -8.75 2.46 7.45
N ASN A 6 -9.94 2.34 6.85
CA ASN A 6 -11.12 1.77 7.52
C ASN A 6 -10.96 0.27 7.80
N GLU A 7 -10.35 -0.49 6.88
CA GLU A 7 -10.05 -1.91 7.11
C GLU A 7 -8.98 -2.07 8.20
N ILE A 8 -7.96 -1.22 8.21
CA ILE A 8 -6.92 -1.19 9.25
C ILE A 8 -7.55 -0.95 10.63
N GLU A 9 -8.39 0.07 10.76
CA GLU A 9 -9.11 0.40 11.99
C GLU A 9 -9.95 -0.78 12.48
N ALA A 10 -10.78 -1.34 11.58
CA ALA A 10 -11.68 -2.44 11.92
C ALA A 10 -10.94 -3.72 12.32
N LEU A 11 -9.82 -4.04 11.66
CA LEU A 11 -8.99 -5.20 11.99
C LEU A 11 -8.21 -4.98 13.29
N SER A 12 -7.67 -3.79 13.50
CA SER A 12 -6.95 -3.42 14.73
C SER A 12 -7.85 -3.47 15.94
N ARG A 13 -9.10 -3.01 15.82
CA ARG A 13 -10.13 -3.17 16.87
C ARG A 13 -10.40 -4.63 17.18
N LYS A 14 -10.57 -5.47 16.15
CA LYS A 14 -10.78 -6.92 16.35
C LYS A 14 -9.59 -7.59 17.02
N ALA A 15 -8.37 -7.22 16.63
CA ALA A 15 -7.14 -7.71 17.24
C ALA A 15 -7.05 -7.30 18.72
N GLY A 16 -7.28 -6.02 19.03
CA GLY A 16 -7.31 -5.53 20.41
C GLY A 16 -8.36 -6.26 21.27
N ARG A 17 -9.55 -6.51 20.72
CA ARG A 17 -10.57 -7.29 21.41
C ARG A 17 -10.15 -8.75 21.63
N GLY A 18 -9.54 -9.37 20.62
CA GLY A 18 -9.01 -10.74 20.69
C GLY A 18 -7.89 -10.89 21.73
N ALA A 19 -7.10 -9.84 21.94
CA ALA A 19 -6.07 -9.75 22.97
C ALA A 19 -6.60 -9.36 24.36
N GLY A 20 -7.92 -9.34 24.57
CA GLY A 20 -8.52 -9.14 25.89
C GLY A 20 -8.84 -7.69 26.28
N LEU A 21 -8.62 -6.70 25.41
CA LEU A 21 -9.04 -5.32 25.69
C LEU A 21 -10.57 -5.21 25.83
N SER A 22 -11.02 -4.26 26.65
CA SER A 22 -12.43 -3.89 26.72
C SER A 22 -12.90 -3.32 25.37
N TRP A 23 -14.22 -3.29 25.14
CA TRP A 23 -14.77 -2.79 23.88
C TRP A 23 -14.35 -1.34 23.59
N GLY A 24 -14.36 -0.48 24.62
CA GLY A 24 -13.93 0.91 24.50
C GLY A 24 -12.45 1.01 24.13
N LEU A 25 -11.57 0.31 24.85
CA LEU A 25 -10.13 0.35 24.59
C LEU A 25 -9.76 -0.27 23.23
N ALA A 26 -10.50 -1.29 22.78
CA ALA A 26 -10.31 -1.88 21.47
C ALA A 26 -10.70 -0.90 20.34
N GLU A 27 -11.77 -0.13 20.51
CA GLU A 27 -12.17 0.93 19.58
C GLU A 27 -11.08 2.01 19.51
N GLU A 28 -10.58 2.45 20.67
CA GLU A 28 -9.50 3.44 20.75
C GLU A 28 -8.19 2.93 20.14
N ALA A 29 -7.84 1.66 20.33
CA ALA A 29 -6.70 1.05 19.64
C ALA A 29 -6.86 1.09 18.11
N GLY A 30 -8.08 0.83 17.61
CA GLY A 30 -8.40 0.93 16.18
C GLY A 30 -8.18 2.33 15.62
N LYS A 31 -8.71 3.35 16.31
CA LYS A 31 -8.57 4.76 15.93
C LYS A 31 -7.12 5.24 16.01
N ALA A 32 -6.40 4.86 17.06
CA ALA A 32 -4.99 5.19 17.25
C ALA A 32 -4.14 4.63 16.09
N VAL A 33 -4.31 3.36 15.76
CA VAL A 33 -3.59 2.73 14.64
C VAL A 33 -3.95 3.38 13.30
N ARG A 34 -5.22 3.70 13.07
CA ARG A 34 -5.64 4.45 11.88
C ARG A 34 -4.93 5.79 11.79
N TRP A 35 -4.93 6.56 12.88
CA TRP A 35 -4.29 7.87 12.95
C TRP A 35 -2.80 7.76 12.62
N LEU A 36 -2.14 6.76 13.22
CA LEU A 36 -0.74 6.46 12.94
C LEU A 36 -0.52 6.19 11.45
N CYS A 37 -1.29 5.30 10.82
CA CYS A 37 -1.19 5.05 9.38
C CYS A 37 -1.47 6.28 8.52
N GLN A 38 -2.42 7.13 8.92
CA GLN A 38 -2.76 8.35 8.21
C GLN A 38 -1.58 9.35 8.20
N HIS A 39 -0.77 9.36 9.26
CA HIS A 39 0.43 10.19 9.40
C HIS A 39 1.74 9.46 9.07
N GLY A 40 1.63 8.17 8.76
CA GLY A 40 2.72 7.37 8.25
C GLY A 40 3.47 6.51 9.19
N PHE A 41 2.96 6.27 10.36
CA PHE A 41 3.62 5.38 11.27
C PHE A 41 3.19 3.92 11.01
N PRO A 42 4.05 2.94 11.34
CA PRO A 42 3.78 1.51 11.24
C PRO A 42 2.70 1.01 12.23
N GLY A 43 1.55 1.69 12.32
CA GLY A 43 0.52 1.46 13.34
C GLY A 43 0.14 -0.01 13.56
N PRO A 44 -0.18 -0.81 12.52
CA PRO A 44 -0.56 -2.22 12.67
C PRO A 44 0.56 -3.08 13.24
N ARG A 45 1.81 -2.83 12.82
CA ARG A 45 2.98 -3.53 13.36
C ARG A 45 3.17 -3.18 14.83
N LEU A 46 3.14 -1.88 15.16
CA LEU A 46 3.31 -1.40 16.53
C LEU A 46 2.22 -1.92 17.47
N LEU A 47 0.97 -2.00 16.99
CA LEU A 47 -0.10 -2.62 17.75
C LEU A 47 0.15 -4.13 17.93
N ALA A 48 0.58 -4.85 16.90
CA ALA A 48 0.87 -6.28 17.03
C ALA A 48 1.98 -6.55 18.08
N GLU A 49 3.05 -5.75 18.08
CA GLU A 49 4.11 -5.82 19.09
C GLU A 49 3.55 -5.57 20.50
N LEU A 50 2.74 -4.52 20.66
CA LEU A 50 2.11 -4.21 21.95
C LEU A 50 1.20 -5.35 22.44
N LEU A 51 0.35 -5.88 21.57
CA LEU A 51 -0.57 -6.96 21.94
C LEU A 51 0.21 -8.23 22.33
N GLY A 52 1.34 -8.53 21.66
CA GLY A 52 2.23 -9.61 22.05
C GLY A 52 2.88 -9.36 23.42
N MET A 53 3.32 -8.15 23.72
CA MET A 53 3.90 -7.79 25.03
C MET A 53 2.89 -7.86 26.18
N ASN A 54 1.62 -7.62 25.87
CA ASN A 54 0.52 -7.62 26.83
C ASN A 54 -0.21 -8.96 26.93
N ASP A 55 0.20 -9.95 26.13
CA ASP A 55 -0.46 -11.25 26.12
C ASP A 55 -0.43 -11.89 27.52
N ALA A 56 -1.55 -12.51 27.88
CA ALA A 56 -1.80 -13.11 29.20
C ALA A 56 -1.63 -12.18 30.43
N LYS A 57 -1.44 -10.86 30.26
CA LYS A 57 -1.34 -9.92 31.39
C LYS A 57 -2.71 -9.41 31.84
N PRO A 58 -3.01 -9.40 33.15
CA PRO A 58 -4.21 -8.76 33.68
C PRO A 58 -4.25 -7.26 33.37
N TYR A 59 -5.45 -6.73 33.11
CA TYR A 59 -5.64 -5.29 32.89
C TYR A 59 -5.07 -4.42 34.03
N ALA A 60 -5.27 -4.85 35.28
CA ALA A 60 -4.80 -4.12 36.46
C ALA A 60 -3.27 -3.97 36.51
N ASP A 61 -2.54 -4.86 35.85
CA ASP A 61 -1.07 -4.82 35.85
C ASP A 61 -0.52 -3.90 34.76
N LEU A 62 -1.35 -3.53 33.79
CA LEU A 62 -1.05 -2.65 32.66
C LEU A 62 -1.60 -1.24 32.83
N ALA A 63 -2.61 -1.09 33.69
CA ALA A 63 -3.31 0.16 33.94
C ALA A 63 -2.42 1.16 34.70
N PRO A 64 -2.54 2.47 34.40
CA PRO A 64 -1.79 3.49 35.13
C PRO A 64 -2.24 3.61 36.59
N GLU A 65 -1.29 3.54 37.51
CA GLU A 65 -1.40 3.99 38.89
C GLU A 65 -0.52 5.21 39.10
N ARG A 66 -0.94 6.13 39.97
CA ARG A 66 -0.17 7.34 40.25
C ARG A 66 0.66 7.15 41.51
N VAL A 67 1.98 7.08 41.35
CA VAL A 67 2.95 6.96 42.44
C VAL A 67 3.85 8.18 42.41
N ASN A 68 3.87 8.98 43.48
CA ASN A 68 4.66 10.22 43.60
C ASN A 68 4.48 11.17 42.40
N GLY A 69 3.27 11.25 41.86
CA GLY A 69 2.94 12.11 40.73
C GLY A 69 3.26 11.52 39.34
N VAL A 70 3.88 10.35 39.26
CA VAL A 70 4.23 9.65 38.01
C VAL A 70 3.25 8.49 37.77
N TRP A 71 2.84 8.30 36.52
CA TRP A 71 2.04 7.15 36.11
C TRP A 71 2.95 5.94 35.92
N VAL A 72 2.64 4.86 36.60
CA VAL A 72 3.38 3.59 36.52
C VAL A 72 2.40 2.43 36.41
N ALA A 73 2.83 1.31 35.85
CA ALA A 73 2.07 0.07 35.83
C ALA A 73 2.62 -0.89 36.89
N ARG A 74 1.77 -1.74 37.49
CA ARG A 74 2.26 -2.76 38.45
C ARG A 74 3.22 -3.75 37.81
N SER A 75 3.03 -4.04 36.52
CA SER A 75 3.96 -4.88 35.74
C SER A 75 5.29 -4.20 35.39
N GLY A 76 5.47 -2.94 35.76
CA GLY A 76 6.64 -2.13 35.42
C GLY A 76 6.51 -1.34 34.11
N MET A 77 5.69 -1.79 33.15
CA MET A 77 5.57 -1.16 31.83
C MET A 77 4.12 -0.82 31.48
N LEU A 78 3.86 0.45 31.16
CA LEU A 78 2.54 0.97 30.81
C LEU A 78 2.10 0.53 29.42
N CYS A 79 0.83 0.15 29.31
CA CYS A 79 0.18 0.02 28.01
C CYS A 79 -0.22 1.41 27.48
N PRO A 80 0.28 1.84 26.30
CA PRO A 80 0.03 3.17 25.76
C PRO A 80 -1.44 3.38 25.38
N ILE A 81 -2.21 2.33 25.07
CA ILE A 81 -3.65 2.45 24.80
C ILE A 81 -4.43 2.79 26.06
N ILE A 82 -4.09 2.17 27.19
CA ILE A 82 -4.76 2.42 28.48
C ILE A 82 -4.32 3.77 29.04
N ALA A 83 -3.02 4.04 29.05
CA ALA A 83 -2.47 5.33 29.47
C ALA A 83 -2.96 6.48 28.57
N GLY A 84 -3.09 6.23 27.27
CA GLY A 84 -3.61 7.20 26.29
C GLY A 84 -5.08 7.54 26.52
N ALA A 85 -5.93 6.57 26.86
CA ALA A 85 -7.31 6.85 27.23
C ALA A 85 -7.39 7.76 28.47
N LEU A 86 -6.61 7.45 29.52
CA LEU A 86 -6.52 8.29 30.72
C LEU A 86 -5.94 9.68 30.41
N LEU A 87 -5.00 9.79 29.48
CA LEU A 87 -4.47 11.07 29.00
C LEU A 87 -5.58 11.96 28.42
N CYS A 88 -6.46 11.41 27.59
CA CYS A 88 -7.60 12.14 27.04
C CYS A 88 -8.57 12.62 28.14
N ASP A 89 -8.82 11.79 29.16
CA ASP A 89 -9.65 12.16 30.31
C ASP A 89 -9.07 13.33 31.13
N ARG A 90 -7.74 13.54 31.03
CA ARG A 90 -7.02 14.62 31.71
C ARG A 90 -6.61 15.77 30.78
N ALA A 91 -7.24 15.92 29.61
CA ALA A 91 -6.94 17.00 28.67
C ALA A 91 -7.05 18.41 29.32
N THR A 92 -8.00 18.62 30.23
CA THR A 92 -8.17 19.89 30.96
C THR A 92 -6.98 20.23 31.85
N ASP A 93 -6.29 19.23 32.40
CA ASP A 93 -5.12 19.45 33.25
C ASP A 93 -3.94 19.99 32.45
N LEU A 94 -3.78 19.52 31.20
CA LEU A 94 -2.79 20.05 30.25
C LEU A 94 -3.08 21.51 29.94
N LYS A 95 -4.36 21.88 29.76
CA LYS A 95 -4.77 23.28 29.58
C LYS A 95 -4.37 24.15 30.78
N ALA A 96 -4.50 23.60 31.99
CA ALA A 96 -4.08 24.24 33.24
C ALA A 96 -2.55 24.26 33.45
N GLY A 97 -1.75 23.71 32.52
CA GLY A 97 -0.29 23.68 32.60
C GLY A 97 0.29 22.51 33.39
N THR A 98 -0.52 21.51 33.73
CA THR A 98 -0.03 20.30 34.39
C THR A 98 0.87 19.51 33.46
N VAL A 99 2.01 19.04 33.98
CA VAL A 99 2.90 18.11 33.29
C VAL A 99 2.54 16.69 33.72
N LEU A 100 2.09 15.88 32.77
CA LEU A 100 1.80 14.46 33.00
C LEU A 100 3.09 13.66 32.77
N ARG A 101 3.53 12.93 33.80
CA ARG A 101 4.75 12.12 33.78
C ARG A 101 4.38 10.65 33.75
N LEU A 102 4.92 9.92 32.80
CA LEU A 102 4.77 8.49 32.64
C LEU A 102 6.13 7.84 32.90
N GLY A 103 6.13 6.74 33.65
CA GLY A 103 7.28 5.85 33.81
C GLY A 103 7.55 5.04 32.54
N GLU A 104 7.97 3.80 32.66
CA GLU A 104 8.27 2.98 31.49
C GLU A 104 7.00 2.72 30.66
N VAL A 105 7.06 3.00 29.35
CA VAL A 105 5.93 2.87 28.42
C VAL A 105 6.28 1.94 27.28
N ALA A 106 5.44 0.93 27.04
CA ALA A 106 5.53 0.09 25.85
C ALA A 106 5.16 0.91 24.61
N VAL A 107 5.94 0.78 23.53
CA VAL A 107 5.63 1.31 22.20
C VAL A 107 5.12 2.77 22.26
N PRO A 108 5.92 3.73 22.76
CA PRO A 108 5.49 5.10 23.09
C PRO A 108 4.82 5.84 21.93
N LEU A 109 5.14 5.48 20.68
CA LEU A 109 4.50 6.08 19.50
C LEU A 109 2.97 5.89 19.47
N LEU A 110 2.44 4.84 20.11
CA LEU A 110 1.00 4.62 20.26
C LEU A 110 0.32 5.63 21.20
N LEU A 111 1.05 6.43 21.97
CA LEU A 111 0.51 7.56 22.75
C LEU A 111 0.20 8.78 21.89
N VAL A 112 0.87 8.95 20.74
CA VAL A 112 0.76 10.16 19.92
C VAL A 112 -0.68 10.47 19.49
N PRO A 113 -1.49 9.51 19.01
CA PRO A 113 -2.88 9.79 18.64
C PRO A 113 -3.71 10.33 19.81
N PHE A 114 -3.48 9.81 21.02
CA PHE A 114 -4.17 10.23 22.23
C PHE A 114 -3.72 11.62 22.68
N ALA A 115 -2.42 11.91 22.63
CA ALA A 115 -1.91 13.25 22.92
C ALA A 115 -2.40 14.29 21.89
N SER A 116 -2.54 13.89 20.63
CA SER A 116 -3.13 14.72 19.56
C SER A 116 -4.61 15.00 19.83
N GLU A 117 -5.36 14.00 20.27
CA GLU A 117 -6.75 14.16 20.66
C GLU A 117 -6.91 15.00 21.94
N ALA A 118 -6.06 14.79 22.95
CA ALA A 118 -6.05 15.60 24.17
C ALA A 118 -5.73 17.08 23.86
N SER A 119 -4.79 17.35 22.96
CA SER A 119 -4.52 18.69 22.41
C SER A 119 -5.78 19.31 21.79
N ARG A 120 -6.48 18.55 20.94
CA ARG A 120 -7.74 18.98 20.30
C ARG A 120 -8.86 19.26 21.31
N LEU A 121 -9.03 18.39 22.31
CA LEU A 121 -10.04 18.54 23.36
C LEU A 121 -9.76 19.73 24.29
N ALA A 122 -8.48 19.94 24.63
CA ALA A 122 -8.05 21.04 25.49
C ALA A 122 -7.99 22.40 24.76
N GLY A 123 -7.83 22.38 23.44
CA GLY A 123 -7.59 23.56 22.62
C GLY A 123 -6.21 24.18 22.86
N VAL A 124 -5.20 23.37 23.17
CA VAL A 124 -3.82 23.81 23.43
C VAL A 124 -2.85 22.92 22.66
N THR A 125 -1.70 23.47 22.27
CA THR A 125 -0.61 22.66 21.73
C THR A 125 0.01 21.82 22.84
N VAL A 126 0.26 20.55 22.55
CA VAL A 126 0.84 19.58 23.48
C VAL A 126 2.17 19.09 22.93
N ALA A 127 3.19 19.01 23.77
CA ALA A 127 4.42 18.27 23.52
C ALA A 127 4.33 16.89 24.18
N LEU A 128 4.73 15.86 23.43
CA LEU A 128 4.96 14.52 23.93
C LEU A 128 6.42 14.17 23.72
N ASP A 129 7.14 13.90 24.81
CA ASP A 129 8.58 13.69 24.81
C ASP A 129 8.93 12.33 25.43
N TRP A 130 9.95 11.67 24.89
CA TRP A 130 10.64 10.53 25.50
C TRP A 130 12.12 10.52 25.07
N ASP A 131 12.89 9.58 25.60
CA ASP A 131 14.32 9.48 25.28
C ASP A 131 14.57 9.39 23.76
N GLY A 132 15.20 10.43 23.22
CA GLY A 132 15.57 10.53 21.81
C GLY A 132 14.48 11.03 20.84
N ALA A 133 13.26 11.33 21.29
CA ALA A 133 12.21 11.85 20.41
C ALA A 133 11.22 12.81 21.11
N SER A 134 10.76 13.81 20.36
CA SER A 134 9.77 14.81 20.79
C SER A 134 8.78 15.09 19.67
N LEU A 135 7.49 15.19 20.02
CA LEU A 135 6.42 15.48 19.09
C LEU A 135 5.58 16.67 19.58
N GLY A 136 5.43 17.67 18.71
CA GLY A 136 4.50 18.77 18.88
C GLY A 136 3.16 18.49 18.21
N LEU A 137 2.06 18.65 18.96
CA LEU A 137 0.71 18.23 18.58
C LEU A 137 -0.27 19.38 18.78
N ASP A 138 -0.88 19.87 17.69
CA ASP A 138 -1.84 20.98 17.65
C ASP A 138 -3.21 20.57 17.05
N GLY A 139 -3.46 19.26 16.96
CA GLY A 139 -4.62 18.69 16.27
C GLY A 139 -4.43 18.52 14.75
N GLY A 140 -3.30 18.97 14.20
CA GLY A 140 -2.88 18.76 12.82
C GLY A 140 -1.88 17.61 12.65
N ALA A 141 -1.03 17.74 11.63
CA ALA A 141 0.08 16.82 11.43
C ALA A 141 1.13 17.03 12.54
N PRO A 142 1.70 15.96 13.13
CA PRO A 142 2.66 16.10 14.21
C PRO A 142 3.95 16.77 13.70
N GLY A 143 4.43 17.77 14.43
CA GLY A 143 5.83 18.21 14.32
C GLY A 143 6.71 17.21 15.06
N ILE A 144 7.79 16.75 14.44
CA ILE A 144 8.64 15.68 15.00
C ILE A 144 10.07 16.19 15.06
N THR A 145 10.72 15.98 16.21
CA THR A 145 12.15 16.22 16.40
C THR A 145 12.78 15.02 17.12
N GLY A 146 14.03 14.71 16.79
CA GLY A 146 14.75 13.57 17.38
C GLY A 146 15.16 12.49 16.38
N ASP A 147 15.61 11.36 16.92
CA ASP A 147 16.17 10.23 16.19
C ASP A 147 15.04 9.34 15.60
N PRO A 148 15.06 9.04 14.29
CA PRO A 148 14.14 8.09 13.67
C PRO A 148 14.04 6.73 14.38
N GLU A 149 15.17 6.22 14.90
CA GLU A 149 15.19 4.95 15.61
C GLU A 149 14.49 5.06 16.97
N ALA A 150 14.70 6.18 17.69
CA ALA A 150 14.03 6.48 18.95
C ALA A 150 12.50 6.58 18.80
N LEU A 151 12.01 7.03 17.65
CA LEU A 151 10.57 7.21 17.42
C LEU A 151 9.80 5.88 17.37
N CYS A 152 10.41 4.81 16.86
CA CYS A 152 9.76 3.50 16.70
C CYS A 152 10.23 2.46 17.74
N ARG A 153 10.89 2.90 18.83
CA ARG A 153 11.30 1.98 19.91
C ARG A 153 10.10 1.27 20.52
N LEU A 154 10.34 0.05 20.99
CA LEU A 154 9.34 -0.81 21.61
C LEU A 154 9.14 -0.54 23.11
N SER A 155 10.04 0.21 23.74
CA SER A 155 9.89 0.73 25.10
C SER A 155 10.62 2.08 25.22
N ALA A 156 10.13 2.94 26.11
CA ALA A 156 10.85 4.10 26.61
C ALA A 156 10.75 4.14 28.14
N PRO A 157 11.87 4.40 28.86
CA PRO A 157 11.90 4.35 30.33
C PRO A 157 11.07 5.46 31.00
N ALA A 158 10.82 6.55 30.29
CA ALA A 158 9.96 7.64 30.72
C ALA A 158 9.38 8.36 29.50
N ALA A 159 8.18 8.90 29.66
CA ALA A 159 7.58 9.83 28.72
C ALA A 159 6.91 10.99 29.46
N THR A 160 6.86 12.17 28.84
CA THR A 160 6.19 13.34 29.41
C THR A 160 5.22 13.95 28.42
N VAL A 161 4.04 14.34 28.91
CA VAL A 161 3.05 15.08 28.14
C VAL A 161 2.79 16.41 28.83
N ALA A 162 3.00 17.51 28.12
CA ALA A 162 2.83 18.85 28.66
C ALA A 162 2.26 19.80 27.60
N ARG A 163 1.62 20.87 28.05
CA ARG A 163 1.33 22.00 27.18
C ARG A 163 2.65 22.60 26.67
N SER A 164 2.69 22.94 25.38
CA SER A 164 3.80 23.61 24.74
C SER A 164 3.35 24.95 24.19
N ASP A 165 4.11 26.01 24.49
CA ASP A 165 3.90 27.33 23.88
C ASP A 165 4.71 27.50 22.58
N ARG A 166 5.49 26.48 22.17
CA ARG A 166 6.19 26.49 20.89
C ARG A 166 5.20 26.19 19.76
N ALA A 167 5.20 27.03 18.73
CA ALA A 167 4.50 26.71 17.49
C ALA A 167 5.01 25.36 16.96
N VAL A 168 4.09 24.49 16.54
CA VAL A 168 4.44 23.25 15.85
C VAL A 168 5.06 23.68 14.52
N SER A 169 6.39 23.76 14.45
CA SER A 169 7.05 24.14 13.22
C SER A 169 6.85 22.99 12.22
N GLY A 170 6.16 23.27 11.12
CA GLY A 170 6.04 22.34 9.99
C GLY A 170 7.37 22.04 9.29
N ALA A 171 8.48 22.55 9.83
CA ALA A 171 9.83 22.21 9.42
C ALA A 171 10.23 20.91 10.11
N VAL A 172 10.15 19.82 9.35
CA VAL A 172 10.81 18.54 9.65
C VAL A 172 12.31 18.80 9.75
N SER A 173 12.78 19.30 10.89
CA SER A 173 14.20 19.40 11.23
C SER A 173 14.59 18.09 11.91
N GLY A 174 15.01 17.14 11.09
CA GLY A 174 15.27 15.75 11.49
C GLY A 174 14.44 14.81 10.65
N ALA A 175 15.05 14.22 9.62
CA ALA A 175 14.39 13.36 8.65
C ALA A 175 13.96 12.02 9.27
N VAL A 176 12.89 12.03 10.08
CA VAL A 176 12.19 10.79 10.41
C VAL A 176 11.27 10.47 9.25
N ARG A 177 11.73 9.56 8.38
CA ARG A 177 10.93 8.99 7.30
C ARG A 177 9.89 8.08 7.93
N THR A 178 8.72 8.63 8.24
CA THR A 178 7.55 7.83 8.57
C THR A 178 7.25 6.91 7.38
N GLU A 179 6.83 5.67 7.62
CA GLU A 179 6.30 4.75 6.61
C GLU A 179 5.10 5.30 5.79
N ALA A 180 4.55 6.52 6.04
CA ALA A 180 3.60 7.18 5.11
C ALA A 180 4.38 7.67 3.92
N GLY A 181 4.30 6.85 2.89
CA GLY A 181 4.72 7.25 1.57
C GLY A 181 6.23 7.23 1.52
N ARG A 182 6.75 6.11 1.01
CA ARG A 182 7.67 6.29 -0.11
C ARG A 182 6.99 7.26 -1.06
N HIS A 183 7.40 8.52 -1.00
CA HIS A 183 7.10 9.46 -2.05
C HIS A 183 7.44 8.71 -3.32
N VAL A 184 6.45 8.55 -4.21
CA VAL A 184 6.79 8.20 -5.58
C VAL A 184 7.49 9.44 -6.09
N THR A 185 8.80 9.50 -5.89
CA THR A 185 9.58 10.64 -6.31
C THR A 185 9.53 10.67 -7.84
N PRO A 186 9.75 11.83 -8.48
CA PRO A 186 9.88 11.88 -9.93
C PRO A 186 10.89 10.85 -10.45
N GLU A 187 11.94 10.57 -9.67
CA GLU A 187 12.97 9.58 -9.97
C GLU A 187 12.40 8.15 -9.87
N THR A 188 11.61 7.84 -8.85
CA THR A 188 10.92 6.53 -8.74
C THR A 188 9.91 6.31 -9.86
N LEU A 189 9.12 7.33 -10.22
CA LEU A 189 8.21 7.29 -11.38
C LEU A 189 8.97 7.02 -12.68
N ALA A 190 10.07 7.74 -12.91
CA ALA A 190 10.91 7.56 -14.09
C ALA A 190 11.55 6.17 -14.11
N LYS A 191 12.00 5.66 -12.96
CA LYS A 191 12.55 4.31 -12.83
C LYS A 191 11.50 3.24 -13.14
N LEU A 192 10.29 3.35 -12.59
CA LEU A 192 9.18 2.44 -12.90
C LEU A 192 8.84 2.46 -14.39
N GLU A 193 8.78 3.64 -15.00
CA GLU A 193 8.49 3.81 -16.42
C GLU A 193 9.59 3.21 -17.31
N ALA A 194 10.86 3.43 -16.97
CA ALA A 194 12.00 2.85 -17.68
C ALA A 194 12.00 1.31 -17.64
N MET A 195 11.77 0.72 -16.45
CA MET A 195 11.68 -0.73 -16.30
C MET A 195 10.50 -1.30 -17.11
N LEU A 196 9.32 -0.66 -17.08
CA LEU A 196 8.18 -1.11 -17.86
C LEU A 196 8.42 -1.01 -19.37
N ARG A 197 9.13 0.02 -19.84
CA ARG A 197 9.55 0.12 -21.25
C ARG A 197 10.52 -0.98 -21.65
N GLU A 198 11.49 -1.28 -20.79
CA GLU A 198 12.44 -2.38 -21.02
C GLU A 198 11.69 -3.72 -21.15
N ILE A 199 10.75 -3.98 -20.24
CA ILE A 199 9.91 -5.18 -20.27
C ILE A 199 9.06 -5.22 -21.54
N LEU A 200 8.44 -4.10 -21.93
CA LEU A 200 7.63 -4.02 -23.14
C LEU A 200 8.45 -4.31 -24.40
N ASN A 201 9.67 -3.77 -24.51
CA ASN A 201 10.54 -4.00 -25.67
C ASN A 201 10.93 -5.49 -25.77
N GLY A 202 11.23 -6.11 -24.63
CA GLY A 202 11.46 -7.55 -24.55
C GLY A 202 10.23 -8.34 -25.01
N GLN A 203 9.05 -7.99 -24.48
CA GLN A 203 7.80 -8.67 -24.84
C GLN A 203 7.51 -8.57 -26.34
N VAL A 204 7.57 -7.38 -26.93
CA VAL A 204 7.31 -7.16 -28.36
C VAL A 204 8.23 -8.02 -29.23
N THR A 205 9.49 -8.15 -28.82
CA THR A 205 10.47 -8.99 -29.52
C THR A 205 10.06 -10.46 -29.46
N ILE A 206 9.71 -10.95 -28.26
CA ILE A 206 9.30 -12.34 -28.06
C ILE A 206 7.98 -12.64 -28.78
N THR A 207 6.98 -11.75 -28.73
CA THR A 207 5.70 -11.89 -29.43
C THR A 207 5.93 -12.05 -30.95
N LYS A 208 6.77 -11.19 -31.54
CA LYS A 208 7.12 -11.26 -32.96
C LYS A 208 7.78 -12.58 -33.30
N GLN A 209 8.79 -12.97 -32.52
CA GLN A 209 9.50 -14.23 -32.72
C GLN A 209 8.59 -15.46 -32.54
N THR A 210 7.61 -15.38 -31.63
CA THR A 210 6.62 -16.44 -31.38
C THR A 210 5.74 -16.64 -32.61
N ALA A 211 5.22 -15.55 -33.18
CA ALA A 211 4.41 -15.60 -34.40
C ALA A 211 5.19 -16.15 -35.60
N GLU A 212 6.44 -15.68 -35.81
CA GLU A 212 7.32 -16.18 -36.87
C GLU A 212 7.62 -17.68 -36.72
N THR A 213 7.92 -18.11 -35.50
CA THR A 213 8.24 -19.51 -35.20
C THR A 213 7.02 -20.40 -35.37
N TYR A 214 5.84 -19.92 -34.93
CA TYR A 214 4.57 -20.61 -35.14
C TYR A 214 4.23 -20.76 -36.63
N ALA A 215 4.43 -19.72 -37.44
CA ALA A 215 4.16 -19.77 -38.88
C ALA A 215 5.02 -20.84 -39.59
N LYS A 216 6.29 -20.99 -39.20
CA LYS A 216 7.21 -22.01 -39.74
C LYS A 216 6.79 -23.45 -39.46
N ARG A 217 5.92 -23.67 -38.46
CA ARG A 217 5.36 -24.99 -38.17
C ARG A 217 4.57 -25.55 -39.37
N ALA A 218 3.85 -24.69 -40.09
CA ALA A 218 2.98 -25.06 -41.21
C ALA A 218 2.09 -26.28 -40.91
N GLY A 219 1.54 -26.37 -39.69
CA GLY A 219 0.71 -27.49 -39.22
C GLY A 219 1.46 -28.79 -38.86
N LYS A 220 2.77 -28.89 -39.09
CA LYS A 220 3.60 -30.07 -38.81
C LYS A 220 4.31 -29.98 -37.45
N ALA A 221 5.24 -30.87 -37.14
CA ALA A 221 6.09 -30.75 -35.95
C ALA A 221 7.19 -29.69 -36.16
N TYR A 222 7.61 -29.01 -35.10
CA TYR A 222 8.75 -28.09 -35.13
C TYR A 222 10.06 -28.82 -35.41
N LYS A 223 10.96 -28.22 -36.20
CA LYS A 223 12.32 -28.75 -36.37
C LYS A 223 13.20 -28.26 -35.23
N ARG A 224 14.41 -28.82 -35.14
CA ARG A 224 15.36 -28.54 -34.05
C ARG A 224 15.67 -27.04 -33.86
N PRO A 225 15.86 -26.22 -34.92
CA PRO A 225 16.06 -24.78 -34.75
C PRO A 225 14.86 -24.05 -34.13
N GLU A 226 13.63 -24.40 -34.53
CA GLU A 226 12.42 -23.80 -33.95
C GLU A 226 12.21 -24.24 -32.49
N LEU A 227 12.56 -25.48 -32.15
CA LEU A 227 12.50 -25.97 -30.77
C LEU A 227 13.46 -25.21 -29.85
N LEU A 228 14.68 -24.92 -30.30
CA LEU A 228 15.63 -24.09 -29.55
C LEU A 228 15.09 -22.67 -29.36
N LYS A 229 14.51 -22.08 -30.42
CA LYS A 229 13.92 -20.74 -30.35
C LYS A 229 12.72 -20.68 -29.40
N LEU A 230 11.88 -21.72 -29.36
CA LEU A 230 10.77 -21.81 -28.39
C LEU A 230 11.28 -21.87 -26.93
N ALA A 231 12.36 -22.59 -26.67
CA ALA A 231 12.99 -22.64 -25.35
C ALA A 231 13.58 -21.28 -24.96
N GLU A 232 14.31 -20.63 -25.86
CA GLU A 232 14.85 -19.27 -25.64
C GLU A 232 13.75 -18.26 -25.34
N MET A 233 12.65 -18.27 -26.11
CA MET A 233 11.50 -17.40 -25.86
C MET A 233 10.81 -17.71 -24.53
N SER A 234 10.70 -18.99 -24.16
CA SER A 234 10.19 -19.41 -22.84
C SER A 234 11.02 -18.80 -21.70
N ASP A 235 12.34 -18.92 -21.77
CA ASP A 235 13.24 -18.36 -20.76
C ASP A 235 13.17 -16.82 -20.72
N GLY A 236 13.02 -16.20 -21.89
CA GLY A 236 12.75 -14.77 -22.03
C GLY A 236 11.50 -14.32 -21.28
N GLU A 237 10.37 -15.02 -21.48
CA GLU A 237 9.09 -14.75 -20.80
C GLU A 237 9.23 -14.89 -19.27
N GLY A 238 9.97 -15.90 -18.80
CA GLY A 238 10.29 -16.06 -17.38
C GLY A 238 11.11 -14.89 -16.81
N SER A 239 12.13 -14.44 -17.55
CA SER A 239 12.93 -13.26 -17.17
C SER A 239 12.10 -11.98 -17.10
N LEU A 240 11.18 -11.78 -18.05
CA LEU A 240 10.23 -10.67 -18.02
C LEU A 240 9.29 -10.75 -16.83
N ALA A 241 8.79 -11.94 -16.47
CA ALA A 241 7.92 -12.13 -15.31
C ALA A 241 8.63 -11.72 -14.00
N GLU A 242 9.90 -12.07 -13.84
CA GLU A 242 10.71 -11.65 -12.69
C GLU A 242 10.94 -10.13 -12.64
N LYS A 243 11.15 -9.50 -13.80
CA LYS A 243 11.22 -8.03 -13.87
C LYS A 243 9.89 -7.39 -13.47
N VAL A 244 8.75 -7.90 -13.96
CA VAL A 244 7.41 -7.43 -13.54
C VAL A 244 7.18 -7.64 -12.04
N ALA A 245 7.67 -8.74 -11.46
CA ALA A 245 7.58 -8.99 -10.03
C ALA A 245 8.34 -7.93 -9.20
N LYS A 246 9.50 -7.48 -9.66
CA LYS A 246 10.26 -6.37 -9.05
C LYS A 246 9.49 -5.05 -9.12
N VAL A 247 8.92 -4.73 -10.28
CA VAL A 247 8.06 -3.54 -10.46
C VAL A 247 6.86 -3.60 -9.51
N LEU A 248 6.18 -4.74 -9.43
CA LEU A 248 5.05 -4.95 -8.53
C LEU A 248 5.42 -4.74 -7.07
N LYS A 249 6.59 -5.20 -6.64
CA LYS A 249 7.10 -4.98 -5.28
C LYS A 249 7.28 -3.48 -5.01
N MET A 250 7.92 -2.75 -5.92
CA MET A 250 8.11 -1.30 -5.80
C MET A 250 6.77 -0.55 -5.72
N VAL A 251 5.79 -0.89 -6.56
CA VAL A 251 4.48 -0.23 -6.52
C VAL A 251 3.71 -0.54 -5.23
N ARG A 252 3.76 -1.78 -4.72
CA ARG A 252 3.10 -2.15 -3.45
C ARG A 252 3.68 -1.38 -2.28
N ASP A 253 4.99 -1.26 -2.27
CA ASP A 253 5.77 -0.52 -1.30
C ASP A 253 5.45 1.00 -1.30
N GLU A 254 4.82 1.52 -2.35
CA GLU A 254 4.47 2.93 -2.55
C GLU A 254 2.97 3.26 -2.31
N GLY A 255 2.13 2.25 -2.00
CA GLY A 255 0.87 2.40 -1.26
C GLY A 255 -0.32 3.17 -1.89
N THR A 256 -0.30 3.58 -3.17
CA THR A 256 -1.23 4.62 -3.66
C THR A 256 -2.21 4.24 -4.78
N THR A 257 -2.27 2.99 -5.26
CA THR A 257 -3.21 2.57 -6.32
C THR A 257 -3.90 1.24 -6.07
N VAL A 258 -5.16 1.13 -6.51
CA VAL A 258 -5.98 -0.09 -6.37
C VAL A 258 -5.88 -0.97 -7.62
N VAL A 259 -5.82 -0.37 -8.82
CA VAL A 259 -5.85 -1.11 -10.10
C VAL A 259 -4.45 -1.51 -10.59
N PHE A 260 -3.44 -0.64 -10.41
CA PHE A 260 -2.08 -0.87 -10.92
C PHE A 260 -1.42 -2.17 -10.40
N PRO A 261 -1.46 -2.47 -9.08
CA PRO A 261 -0.85 -3.71 -8.56
C PRO A 261 -1.56 -4.97 -9.05
N VAL A 262 -2.86 -4.88 -9.34
CA VAL A 262 -3.64 -6.01 -9.87
C VAL A 262 -3.24 -6.28 -11.31
N VAL A 263 -3.17 -5.25 -12.15
CA VAL A 263 -2.74 -5.41 -13.54
C VAL A 263 -1.30 -5.92 -13.63
N LEU A 264 -0.37 -5.39 -12.82
CA LEU A 264 1.01 -5.91 -12.77
C LEU A 264 1.09 -7.37 -12.33
N LYS A 265 0.29 -7.77 -11.31
CA LYS A 265 0.23 -9.17 -10.88
C LYS A 265 -0.21 -10.07 -12.03
N GLU A 266 -1.24 -9.68 -12.75
CA GLU A 266 -1.76 -10.50 -13.84
C GLU A 266 -0.86 -10.52 -15.06
N THR A 267 -0.22 -9.41 -15.39
CA THR A 267 0.83 -9.39 -16.42
C THR A 267 1.93 -10.38 -16.05
N LYS A 268 2.35 -10.44 -14.78
CA LYS A 268 3.31 -11.46 -14.32
C LYS A 268 2.76 -12.88 -14.52
N ASP A 269 1.54 -13.14 -14.06
CA ASP A 269 0.92 -14.46 -14.13
C ASP A 269 0.74 -14.91 -15.60
N ASP A 270 0.40 -14.00 -16.51
CA ASP A 270 0.33 -14.25 -17.96
C ASP A 270 1.70 -14.57 -18.57
N LEU A 271 2.74 -13.81 -18.23
CA LEU A 271 4.12 -14.10 -18.67
C LEU A 271 4.57 -15.50 -18.21
N SER A 272 4.29 -15.86 -16.95
CA SER A 272 4.59 -17.19 -16.41
C SER A 272 3.77 -18.31 -17.08
N ASP A 273 2.53 -18.04 -17.49
CA ASP A 273 1.72 -18.99 -18.24
C ASP A 273 2.26 -19.16 -19.67
N VAL A 274 2.64 -18.08 -20.35
CA VAL A 274 3.24 -18.12 -21.69
C VAL A 274 4.57 -18.86 -21.66
N GLN A 275 5.43 -18.61 -20.67
CA GLN A 275 6.66 -19.37 -20.44
C GLN A 275 6.38 -20.89 -20.45
N LYS A 276 5.45 -21.35 -19.61
CA LYS A 276 5.09 -22.78 -19.52
C LYS A 276 4.56 -23.32 -20.85
N ARG A 277 3.77 -22.53 -21.59
CA ARG A 277 3.22 -22.94 -22.89
C ARG A 277 4.31 -23.05 -23.95
N LEU A 278 5.22 -22.09 -24.04
CA LEU A 278 6.34 -22.13 -24.99
C LEU A 278 7.30 -23.28 -24.70
N ALA A 279 7.59 -23.57 -23.42
CA ALA A 279 8.34 -24.76 -23.01
C ALA A 279 7.65 -26.08 -23.45
N GLN A 280 6.32 -26.09 -23.45
CA GLN A 280 5.50 -27.19 -23.97
C GLN A 280 5.32 -27.17 -25.49
N LYS A 281 6.06 -26.33 -26.22
CA LYS A 281 5.98 -26.18 -27.69
C LYS A 281 4.62 -25.66 -28.18
N LYS A 282 3.88 -24.94 -27.33
CA LYS A 282 2.56 -24.37 -27.64
C LYS A 282 2.69 -22.88 -27.93
N ALA A 283 2.99 -22.54 -29.18
CA ALA A 283 3.02 -21.16 -29.69
C ALA A 283 1.74 -20.77 -30.46
N ASP A 284 0.62 -21.42 -30.13
CA ASP A 284 -0.67 -21.30 -30.82
C ASP A 284 -1.34 -19.92 -30.65
N LYS A 285 -2.52 -19.77 -31.26
CA LYS A 285 -3.25 -18.49 -31.25
C LYS A 285 -3.59 -18.03 -29.83
N LEU A 286 -3.83 -18.97 -28.90
CA LEU A 286 -4.05 -18.66 -27.50
C LEU A 286 -2.79 -18.04 -26.88
N THR A 287 -1.62 -18.66 -27.04
CA THR A 287 -0.35 -18.11 -26.54
C THR A 287 -0.11 -16.70 -27.07
N GLN A 288 -0.27 -16.48 -28.38
CA GLN A 288 -0.09 -15.17 -29.00
C GLN A 288 -1.11 -14.13 -28.48
N THR A 289 -2.36 -14.53 -28.27
CA THR A 289 -3.41 -13.65 -27.71
C THR A 289 -3.09 -13.21 -26.28
N VAL A 290 -2.47 -14.09 -25.48
CA VAL A 290 -2.02 -13.75 -24.13
C VAL A 290 -0.83 -12.78 -24.19
N GLN A 291 0.15 -13.02 -25.07
CA GLN A 291 1.28 -12.11 -25.30
C GLN A 291 0.82 -10.70 -25.75
N ASP A 292 -0.14 -10.63 -26.68
CA ASP A 292 -0.76 -9.35 -27.11
C ASP A 292 -1.43 -8.63 -25.92
N GLY A 293 -2.05 -9.38 -25.01
CA GLY A 293 -2.64 -8.86 -23.78
C GLY A 293 -1.60 -8.27 -22.83
N VAL A 294 -0.49 -8.99 -22.61
CA VAL A 294 0.67 -8.52 -21.82
C VAL A 294 1.21 -7.21 -22.38
N GLU A 295 1.44 -7.14 -23.71
CA GLU A 295 1.90 -5.91 -24.35
C GLU A 295 0.96 -4.74 -24.12
N GLN A 296 -0.35 -4.95 -24.30
CA GLN A 296 -1.33 -3.89 -24.14
C GLN A 296 -1.40 -3.41 -22.68
N ASN A 297 -1.30 -4.33 -21.71
CA ASN A 297 -1.23 -3.98 -20.29
C ASN A 297 0.00 -3.10 -20.00
N LEU A 298 1.18 -3.50 -20.50
CA LEU A 298 2.41 -2.71 -20.33
C LEU A 298 2.29 -1.32 -20.98
N LYS A 299 1.73 -1.23 -22.20
CA LYS A 299 1.48 0.05 -22.90
C LYS A 299 0.55 0.96 -22.09
N ASP A 300 -0.54 0.43 -21.54
CA ASP A 300 -1.49 1.20 -20.73
C ASP A 300 -0.87 1.67 -19.40
N LEU A 301 -0.08 0.81 -18.73
CA LEU A 301 0.64 1.15 -17.50
C LEU A 301 1.66 2.28 -17.76
N ILE A 302 2.45 2.18 -18.83
CA ILE A 302 3.42 3.22 -19.23
C ILE A 302 2.71 4.54 -19.53
N ALA A 303 1.62 4.50 -20.32
CA ALA A 303 0.86 5.70 -20.66
C ALA A 303 0.27 6.38 -19.41
N ALA A 304 -0.21 5.59 -18.44
CA ALA A 304 -0.69 6.08 -17.17
C ALA A 304 0.40 6.80 -16.36
N LEU A 305 1.60 6.20 -16.24
CA LEU A 305 2.74 6.80 -15.55
C LEU A 305 3.22 8.08 -16.25
N GLN A 306 3.30 8.09 -17.57
CA GLN A 306 3.70 9.28 -18.34
C GLN A 306 2.73 10.45 -18.16
N LYS A 307 1.42 10.16 -18.17
CA LYS A 307 0.39 11.18 -17.90
C LYS A 307 0.55 11.75 -16.48
N GLU A 308 0.87 10.91 -15.51
CA GLU A 308 1.11 11.35 -14.13
C GLU A 308 2.37 12.24 -14.02
N MET A 309 3.49 11.83 -14.63
CA MET A 309 4.72 12.62 -14.66
C MET A 309 4.48 14.01 -15.29
N ARG A 310 3.76 14.07 -16.42
CA ARG A 310 3.39 15.33 -17.09
C ARG A 310 2.51 16.22 -16.21
N ARG A 311 1.51 15.64 -15.52
CA ARG A 311 0.63 16.37 -14.59
C ARG A 311 1.43 17.00 -13.45
N ARG A 312 2.37 16.26 -12.88
CA ARG A 312 3.26 16.75 -11.80
C ARG A 312 4.19 17.87 -12.28
N LYS A 313 4.74 17.76 -13.50
CA LYS A 313 5.57 18.81 -14.11
C LYS A 313 4.79 20.11 -14.34
N LYS A 314 3.55 20.02 -14.86
CA LYS A 314 2.67 21.19 -15.05
C LYS A 314 2.31 21.88 -13.74
N LYS A 315 2.01 21.13 -12.67
CA LYS A 315 1.77 21.70 -11.34
C LYS A 315 2.98 22.43 -10.76
N LYS A 316 4.19 21.92 -10.98
CA LYS A 316 5.43 22.61 -10.56
C LYS A 316 5.68 23.91 -11.35
N GLN A 317 5.29 23.97 -12.63
CA GLN A 317 5.45 25.18 -13.46
C GLN A 317 4.38 26.26 -13.22
N GLN A 318 3.16 25.89 -12.79
CA GLN A 318 2.10 26.85 -12.47
C GLN A 318 2.15 27.43 -11.04
N GLY A 319 3.00 26.89 -10.16
CA GLY A 319 3.18 27.39 -8.79
C GLY A 319 4.27 28.47 -8.63
N GLY A 320 4.68 29.12 -9.72
CA GLY A 320 5.80 30.07 -9.77
C GLY A 320 5.44 31.56 -9.65
N GLY A 321 4.19 31.93 -9.35
CA GLY A 321 3.82 33.35 -9.23
C GLY A 321 2.63 33.59 -8.31
N GLY A 322 2.82 34.47 -7.32
CA GLY A 322 1.75 35.10 -6.53
C GLY A 322 1.49 34.45 -5.18
N GLY A 323 1.83 35.17 -4.10
CA GLY A 323 1.50 34.78 -2.73
C GLY A 323 0.02 34.99 -2.38
N GLY A 324 -0.36 34.44 -1.22
CA GLY A 324 -1.61 34.76 -0.53
C GLY A 324 -2.62 33.61 -0.45
N GLY A 325 -2.81 33.10 0.77
CA GLY A 325 -4.09 32.62 1.30
C GLY A 325 -4.77 31.41 0.65
N GLY A 326 -4.89 30.31 1.41
CA GLY A 326 -5.85 29.25 1.10
C GLY A 326 -5.35 27.86 1.46
N GLY A 327 -5.38 27.52 2.75
CA GLY A 327 -5.14 26.17 3.27
C GLY A 327 -6.24 25.21 2.86
N GLY A 328 -6.24 24.78 1.60
CA GLY A 328 -7.00 23.64 1.12
C GLY A 328 -6.19 22.37 1.35
N GLY A 329 -6.57 21.58 2.36
CA GLY A 329 -6.09 20.22 2.60
C GLY A 329 -6.42 19.28 1.43
N GLY A 330 -5.69 19.42 0.32
CA GLY A 330 -5.86 18.60 -0.86
C GLY A 330 -5.31 17.20 -0.61
N ARG A 331 -6.20 16.19 -0.60
CA ARG A 331 -5.83 14.77 -0.68
C ARG A 331 -4.71 14.59 -1.73
N LYS A 332 -3.55 14.10 -1.30
CA LYS A 332 -2.39 13.84 -2.18
C LYS A 332 -2.85 12.93 -3.32
N PRO A 333 -2.58 13.28 -4.59
CA PRO A 333 -3.23 12.61 -5.69
C PRO A 333 -2.64 11.19 -5.91
N PRO A 334 -3.48 10.23 -6.33
CA PRO A 334 -3.07 8.84 -6.54
C PRO A 334 -1.99 8.72 -7.63
N LEU A 335 -1.16 7.67 -7.55
CA LEU A 335 -0.11 7.35 -8.53
C LEU A 335 -0.66 7.29 -9.97
N VAL A 336 -1.91 6.86 -10.14
CA VAL A 336 -2.60 6.84 -11.43
C VAL A 336 -3.90 7.62 -11.34
N PRO A 337 -4.20 8.52 -12.31
CA PRO A 337 -5.45 9.25 -12.33
C PRO A 337 -6.67 8.33 -12.56
N PRO A 338 -7.86 8.63 -12.00
CA PRO A 338 -9.05 7.79 -12.14
C PRO A 338 -9.44 7.45 -13.58
N GLU A 339 -9.25 8.38 -14.51
CA GLU A 339 -9.49 8.15 -15.95
C GLU A 339 -8.62 7.03 -16.53
N ALA A 340 -7.36 6.95 -16.10
CA ALA A 340 -6.45 5.89 -16.52
C ALA A 340 -6.83 4.56 -15.86
N GLU A 341 -7.25 4.57 -14.59
CA GLU A 341 -7.79 3.37 -13.93
C GLU A 341 -9.03 2.82 -14.69
N LEU A 342 -9.95 3.69 -15.14
CA LEU A 342 -11.12 3.31 -15.95
C LEU A 342 -10.74 2.76 -17.32
N ARG A 343 -9.79 3.39 -18.00
CA ARG A 343 -9.31 2.91 -19.30
C ARG A 343 -8.71 1.51 -19.18
N MET A 344 -7.89 1.29 -18.15
CA MET A 344 -7.29 -0.03 -17.87
C MET A 344 -8.36 -1.10 -17.60
N LEU A 345 -9.45 -0.77 -16.90
CA LEU A 345 -10.58 -1.70 -16.71
C LEU A 345 -11.27 -2.05 -18.03
N ARG A 346 -11.46 -1.07 -18.93
CA ARG A 346 -12.03 -1.30 -20.25
C ARG A 346 -11.14 -2.17 -21.13
N THR A 347 -9.83 -1.88 -21.17
CA THR A 347 -8.85 -2.70 -21.90
C THR A 347 -8.92 -4.16 -21.44
N ARG A 348 -8.95 -4.36 -20.13
CA ARG A 348 -9.04 -5.68 -19.52
C ARG A 348 -10.33 -6.43 -19.91
N GLN A 349 -11.48 -5.75 -19.91
CA GLN A 349 -12.73 -6.35 -20.37
C GLN A 349 -12.62 -6.85 -21.82
N GLN A 350 -12.01 -6.04 -22.70
CA GLN A 350 -11.79 -6.43 -24.10
C GLN A 350 -10.82 -7.62 -24.23
N GLN A 351 -9.79 -7.69 -23.40
CA GLN A 351 -8.86 -8.82 -23.40
C GLN A 351 -9.51 -10.12 -22.94
N ILE A 352 -10.30 -10.07 -21.85
CA ILE A 352 -11.03 -11.26 -21.38
C ILE A 352 -11.95 -11.76 -22.49
N TYR A 353 -12.70 -10.86 -23.13
CA TYR A 353 -13.55 -11.20 -24.26
C TYR A 353 -12.79 -11.86 -25.41
N LYS A 354 -11.67 -11.27 -25.86
CA LYS A 354 -10.82 -11.84 -26.93
C LYS A 354 -10.31 -13.24 -26.57
N ARG A 355 -9.84 -13.43 -25.34
CA ARG A 355 -9.33 -14.73 -24.85
C ARG A 355 -10.45 -15.78 -24.82
N THR A 356 -11.64 -15.41 -24.35
CA THR A 356 -12.81 -16.30 -24.36
C THR A 356 -13.18 -16.75 -25.78
N LEU A 357 -13.19 -15.84 -26.76
CA LEU A 357 -13.47 -16.20 -28.16
C LEU A 357 -12.46 -17.22 -28.72
N VAL A 358 -11.17 -17.03 -28.41
CA VAL A 358 -10.12 -17.96 -28.85
C VAL A 358 -10.26 -19.32 -28.17
N LEU A 359 -10.58 -19.34 -26.86
CA LEU A 359 -10.83 -20.58 -26.12
C LEU A 359 -12.04 -21.34 -26.66
N ASP A 360 -13.14 -20.64 -26.95
CA ASP A 360 -14.34 -21.25 -27.53
C ASP A 360 -14.06 -21.83 -28.92
N ALA A 361 -13.27 -21.12 -29.75
CA ALA A 361 -12.86 -21.62 -31.05
C ALA A 361 -11.97 -22.88 -30.94
N GLN A 362 -11.02 -22.91 -30.01
CA GLN A 362 -10.17 -24.08 -29.75
C GLN A 362 -10.94 -25.27 -29.15
N GLY A 363 -11.95 -24.99 -28.33
CA GLY A 363 -12.85 -26.02 -27.79
C GLY A 363 -13.68 -26.70 -28.89
N ARG A 364 -14.11 -25.93 -29.89
CA ARG A 364 -14.84 -26.45 -31.07
C ARG A 364 -13.94 -27.22 -32.05
N SER A 365 -12.67 -26.85 -32.19
CA SER A 365 -11.73 -27.53 -33.09
C SER A 365 -11.17 -28.85 -32.54
N GLY A 366 -11.34 -29.13 -31.24
CA GLY A 366 -10.81 -30.34 -30.60
C GLY A 366 -9.30 -30.34 -30.42
N GLU A 367 -8.62 -29.22 -30.68
CA GLU A 367 -7.15 -29.09 -30.65
C GLU A 367 -6.55 -29.06 -29.23
N SER A 368 -7.39 -28.98 -28.19
CA SER A 368 -6.95 -28.85 -26.79
C SER A 368 -7.56 -29.91 -25.87
N PRO A 369 -6.78 -30.53 -24.97
CA PRO A 369 -7.32 -31.44 -23.96
C PRO A 369 -8.37 -30.76 -23.07
N LYS A 370 -9.46 -31.47 -22.75
CA LYS A 370 -10.59 -30.96 -21.94
C LYS A 370 -10.15 -30.36 -20.59
N ALA A 371 -9.13 -30.94 -19.95
CA ALA A 371 -8.58 -30.44 -18.68
C ALA A 371 -7.89 -29.06 -18.83
N GLU A 372 -7.20 -28.81 -19.95
CA GLU A 372 -6.57 -27.51 -20.21
C GLU A 372 -7.64 -26.45 -20.51
N LEU A 373 -8.67 -26.79 -21.28
CA LEU A 373 -9.80 -25.89 -21.53
C LEU A 373 -10.49 -25.49 -20.22
N GLN A 374 -10.78 -26.46 -19.34
CA GLN A 374 -11.36 -26.19 -18.01
C GLN A 374 -10.50 -25.25 -17.18
N ARG A 375 -9.18 -25.47 -17.14
CA ARG A 375 -8.25 -24.57 -16.44
C ARG A 375 -8.31 -23.15 -17.02
N GLN A 376 -8.31 -23.01 -18.33
CA GLN A 376 -8.34 -21.69 -18.99
C GLN A 376 -9.67 -20.95 -18.79
N HIS A 377 -10.81 -21.68 -18.78
CA HIS A 377 -12.11 -21.10 -18.40
C HIS A 377 -12.13 -20.67 -16.92
N GLY A 378 -11.50 -21.43 -16.02
CA GLY A 378 -11.31 -21.04 -14.62
C GLY A 378 -10.55 -19.72 -14.48
N VAL A 379 -9.42 -19.59 -15.18
CA VAL A 379 -8.64 -18.33 -15.21
C VAL A 379 -9.47 -17.16 -15.76
N ALA A 380 -10.28 -17.38 -16.80
CA ALA A 380 -11.16 -16.34 -17.33
C ALA A 380 -12.24 -15.92 -16.30
N ALA A 381 -12.84 -16.87 -15.58
CA ALA A 381 -13.83 -16.61 -14.55
C ALA A 381 -13.25 -15.83 -13.36
N GLU A 382 -12.06 -16.21 -12.88
CA GLU A 382 -11.35 -15.47 -11.83
C GLU A 382 -11.07 -14.01 -12.25
N ARG A 383 -10.65 -13.80 -13.50
CA ARG A 383 -10.37 -12.46 -14.03
C ARG A 383 -11.63 -11.60 -14.17
N GLN A 384 -12.77 -12.19 -14.50
CA GLN A 384 -14.09 -11.53 -14.48
C GLN A 384 -14.49 -11.13 -13.06
N GLY A 385 -14.28 -12.02 -12.08
CA GLY A 385 -14.48 -11.71 -10.66
C GLY A 385 -13.63 -10.53 -10.21
N ALA A 386 -12.32 -10.56 -10.51
CA ALA A 386 -11.40 -9.47 -10.19
C ALA A 386 -11.78 -8.14 -10.87
N LEU A 387 -12.23 -8.18 -12.13
CA LEU A 387 -12.74 -7.01 -12.86
C LEU A 387 -13.94 -6.40 -12.14
N ARG A 388 -14.91 -7.22 -11.74
CA ARG A 388 -16.10 -6.79 -10.99
C ARG A 388 -15.71 -6.12 -9.67
N ASP A 389 -14.82 -6.74 -8.91
CA ASP A 389 -14.40 -6.24 -7.60
C ASP A 389 -13.66 -4.91 -7.73
N MET A 390 -12.77 -4.78 -8.72
CA MET A 390 -12.09 -3.51 -9.01
C MET A 390 -13.07 -2.41 -9.42
N THR A 391 -14.09 -2.75 -10.21
CA THR A 391 -15.13 -1.82 -10.67
C THR A 391 -15.94 -1.30 -9.48
N SER A 392 -16.33 -2.18 -8.56
CA SER A 392 -16.99 -1.83 -7.30
C SER A 392 -16.12 -0.94 -6.41
N LYS A 393 -14.83 -1.27 -6.25
CA LYS A 393 -13.87 -0.46 -5.47
C LYS A 393 -13.67 0.92 -6.07
N LEU A 394 -13.58 1.03 -7.39
CA LEU A 394 -13.41 2.29 -8.10
C LEU A 394 -14.69 3.14 -8.05
N LYS A 395 -15.88 2.53 -8.18
CA LYS A 395 -17.16 3.19 -7.96
C LYS A 395 -17.24 3.80 -6.55
N ALA A 396 -16.90 3.03 -5.51
CA ALA A 396 -16.88 3.53 -4.13
C ALA A 396 -15.88 4.68 -3.93
N LYS A 397 -14.70 4.59 -4.55
CA LYS A 397 -13.68 5.66 -4.54
C LYS A 397 -14.18 6.93 -5.23
N MET A 398 -14.87 6.82 -6.37
CA MET A 398 -15.43 7.97 -7.10
C MET A 398 -16.60 8.62 -6.35
N GLN A 399 -17.46 7.82 -5.70
CA GLN A 399 -18.58 8.33 -4.90
C GLN A 399 -18.11 9.12 -3.66
N ARG A 400 -17.00 8.72 -3.03
CA ARG A 400 -16.37 9.44 -1.91
C ARG A 400 -15.56 10.69 -2.32
N GLY A 401 -15.53 11.01 -3.61
CA GLY A 401 -14.79 12.13 -4.18
C GLY A 401 -15.65 13.17 -4.90
N ARG A 402 -16.99 13.02 -4.88
CA ARG A 402 -17.89 14.12 -5.26
C ARG A 402 -18.00 15.09 -4.07
N PRO A 403 -17.90 16.41 -4.30
CA PRO A 403 -18.08 17.42 -3.25
C PRO A 403 -19.46 17.33 -2.61
#